data_AF-A0A2S9GM81-F1
#
_entry.id   AF-A0A2S9GM81-F1
#
_cell.length_a   1.000
_cell.length_b   1.000
_cell.length_c   1.000
_cell.angle_alpha   90.00
_cell.angle_beta   90.00
_cell.angle_gamma   90.00
#
_symmetry.space_group_name_H-M   'P 1'
#
loop_
_entity.id
_entity.type
_entity.pdbx_description
1 polymer ?
#
loop_
_entity_poly.entity_id
_entity_poly.type
_entity_poly.pdbx_seq_one_letter_code
_entity_poly.pdbx_strand_id
1 'polypeptide(L)'
;RIAEELGTPLGEAVGYTVRFTDQAGDRTLVKLMTDGILLAEVQRDRRLLRYDTLIIDEAHERSLNIDFLLGYLRQLLPRRP
;
A
#
# COMPACT_ATOMS: atom_id res chain seq x y z
N ARG A 1 -7.60 -9.46 12.36
CA ARG A 1 -7.55 -10.62 11.45
C ARG A 1 -6.14 -10.97 10.99
N ILE A 2 -5.49 -10.29 10.04
CA ILE A 2 -4.15 -10.73 9.55
C ILE A 2 -3.11 -10.78 10.68
N ALA A 3 -3.05 -9.73 11.51
CA ALA A 3 -2.17 -9.70 12.68
C ALA A 3 -2.45 -10.85 13.66
N GLU A 4 -3.73 -11.19 13.88
CA GLU A 4 -4.15 -12.29 14.74
C GLU A 4 -3.80 -13.67 14.13
N GLU A 5 -4.03 -13.85 12.83
CA GLU A 5 -3.69 -15.07 12.08
C GLU A 5 -2.17 -15.32 12.07
N LEU A 6 -1.37 -14.25 12.11
CA LEU A 6 0.10 -14.31 12.22
C LEU A 6 0.61 -14.30 13.67
N GLY A 7 -0.28 -14.21 14.68
CA GLY A 7 0.11 -14.17 16.09
C GLY A 7 0.96 -12.96 16.48
N THR A 8 0.87 -11.84 15.75
CA THR A 8 1.64 -10.61 16.00
C THR A 8 0.73 -9.50 16.51
N PRO A 9 1.20 -8.61 17.41
CA PRO A 9 0.49 -7.37 17.70
C PRO A 9 0.29 -6.52 16.45
N LEU A 10 -0.84 -5.82 16.38
CA LEU A 10 -1.10 -4.82 15.36
C LEU A 10 -0.11 -3.64 15.51
N GLY A 11 0.44 -3.19 14.40
CA GLY A 11 1.46 -2.14 14.33
C GLY A 11 2.90 -2.63 14.53
N GLU A 12 3.10 -3.91 14.85
CA GLU A 12 4.39 -4.56 14.67
C GLU A 12 4.51 -5.06 13.23
N ALA A 13 4.56 -6.38 12.98
CA ALA A 13 4.81 -6.92 11.64
C ALA A 13 3.69 -6.60 10.64
N VAL A 14 2.46 -6.36 11.12
CA VAL A 14 1.30 -5.98 10.31
C VAL A 14 0.75 -4.65 10.80
N GLY A 15 0.66 -3.67 9.92
CA GLY A 15 0.12 -2.34 10.21
C GLY A 15 -0.86 -1.89 9.13
N TYR A 16 -1.56 -0.79 9.37
CA TYR A 16 -2.41 -0.19 8.35
C TYR A 16 -2.39 1.33 8.39
N THR A 17 -2.69 1.95 7.25
CA THR A 17 -2.91 3.39 7.13
C THR A 17 -4.18 3.65 6.35
N VAL A 18 -5.10 4.38 6.97
CA VAL A 18 -6.30 4.92 6.33
C VAL A 18 -6.36 6.43 6.60
N ARG A 19 -7.36 7.12 6.08
CA ARG A 19 -7.53 8.55 6.38
C ARG A 19 -7.64 8.74 7.89
N PHE A 20 -6.83 9.65 8.41
CA PHE A 20 -6.77 10.06 9.83
C PHE A 20 -6.28 9.01 10.82
N THR A 21 -5.89 7.81 10.37
CA THR A 21 -5.40 6.75 11.24
C THR A 21 -4.19 6.08 10.61
N ASP A 22 -3.06 6.13 11.31
CA ASP A 22 -1.84 5.43 10.93
C ASP A 22 -1.38 4.56 12.10
N GLN A 23 -1.31 3.26 11.86
CA GLN A 23 -0.85 2.25 12.81
C GLN A 23 0.29 1.43 12.21
N ALA A 24 0.94 1.92 11.16
CA ALA A 24 2.16 1.32 10.62
C ALA A 24 3.39 2.01 11.23
N GLY A 25 4.37 1.21 11.67
CA GLY A 25 5.64 1.70 12.23
C GLY A 25 6.84 1.13 11.49
N ASP A 26 8.05 1.43 11.98
CA ASP A 26 9.31 0.98 11.36
C ASP A 26 9.46 -0.55 11.34
N ARG A 27 8.75 -1.26 12.21
CA ARG A 27 8.73 -2.74 12.29
C ARG A 27 7.68 -3.38 11.37
N THR A 28 6.87 -2.58 10.69
CA THR A 28 5.80 -3.07 9.81
C THR A 28 6.36 -3.63 8.52
N LEU A 29 6.13 -4.93 8.33
CA LEU A 29 6.53 -5.68 7.13
C LEU A 29 5.39 -5.70 6.10
N VAL A 30 4.14 -5.81 6.58
CA VAL A 30 2.94 -5.79 5.75
C VAL A 30 2.10 -4.59 6.14
N LYS A 31 1.96 -3.64 5.22
CA LYS A 31 1.16 -2.43 5.41
C LYS A 31 -0.10 -2.49 4.57
N LEU A 32 -1.26 -2.53 5.22
CA LEU A 32 -2.55 -2.39 4.56
C LEU A 32 -2.89 -0.91 4.38
N MET A 33 -3.37 -0.51 3.21
CA MET A 33 -3.81 0.86 2.98
C MET A 33 -4.89 0.90 1.92
N THR A 34 -5.68 1.99 1.92
CA THR A 34 -6.62 2.22 0.82
C THR A 34 -5.89 2.73 -0.41
N ASP A 35 -6.50 2.53 -1.58
CA ASP A 35 -6.09 3.08 -2.86
C ASP A 35 -5.78 4.60 -2.80
N GLY A 36 -6.63 5.38 -2.12
CA GLY A 36 -6.43 6.82 -1.94
C GLY A 36 -5.20 7.18 -1.11
N ILE A 37 -4.84 6.36 -0.12
CA ILE A 37 -3.60 6.55 0.66
C ILE A 37 -2.38 6.20 -0.21
N LEU A 38 -2.42 5.09 -0.95
CA LEU A 38 -1.34 4.73 -1.86
C LEU A 38 -1.11 5.81 -2.94
N LEU A 39 -2.19 6.36 -3.51
CA LEU A 39 -2.11 7.43 -4.49
C LEU A 39 -1.50 8.72 -3.89
N ALA A 40 -1.79 9.05 -2.63
CA ALA A 40 -1.16 10.17 -1.93
C ALA A 40 0.34 9.90 -1.68
N GLU A 41 0.72 8.66 -1.37
CA GLU A 41 2.13 8.29 -1.20
C GLU A 41 2.93 8.40 -2.50
N VAL A 42 2.35 8.06 -3.66
CA VAL A 42 2.98 8.25 -4.97
C VAL A 42 3.44 9.70 -5.19
N GLN A 43 2.72 10.69 -4.64
CA GLN A 43 3.11 12.09 -4.77
C GLN A 43 4.40 12.42 -4.01
N ARG A 44 4.65 11.73 -2.88
CA ARG A 44 5.84 11.92 -2.02
C ARG A 44 7.00 11.03 -2.44
N ASP A 45 6.71 9.77 -2.77
CA ASP A 45 7.66 8.78 -3.26
C ASP A 45 7.20 8.26 -4.63
N ARG A 46 7.61 8.96 -5.68
CA ARG A 46 7.26 8.60 -7.06
C ARG A 46 7.76 7.23 -7.47
N ARG A 47 8.83 6.71 -6.88
CA ARG A 47 9.36 5.40 -7.24
C ARG A 47 8.84 4.29 -6.33
N LEU A 48 8.06 4.64 -5.31
CA LEU A 48 7.51 3.73 -4.31
C LEU A 48 8.60 2.85 -3.68
N LEU A 49 9.81 3.38 -3.51
CA LEU A 49 11.00 2.65 -3.06
C LEU A 49 10.85 2.08 -1.65
N ARG A 50 9.93 2.62 -0.85
CA ARG A 50 9.58 2.08 0.47
C ARG A 50 8.92 0.70 0.42
N TYR A 51 8.40 0.29 -0.72
CA TYR A 51 7.64 -0.95 -0.87
C TYR A 51 8.31 -1.87 -1.86
N ASP A 52 8.84 -3.00 -1.42
CA ASP A 52 9.38 -4.03 -2.32
C ASP A 52 8.30 -4.55 -3.30
N THR A 53 7.16 -4.98 -2.74
CA THR A 53 6.04 -5.55 -3.49
C THR A 53 4.75 -4.80 -3.16
N LEU A 54 3.91 -4.56 -4.17
CA LEU A 54 2.59 -3.95 -4.02
C LEU A 54 1.52 -4.92 -4.53
N ILE A 55 0.49 -5.13 -3.70
CA ILE A 55 -0.70 -5.92 -4.06
C ILE A 55 -1.87 -4.94 -4.13
N ILE A 56 -2.51 -4.87 -5.29
CA ILE A 56 -3.73 -4.07 -5.49
C ILE A 56 -4.91 -5.04 -5.44
N ASP A 57 -5.63 -5.02 -4.32
CA ASP A 57 -6.83 -5.82 -4.13
C ASP A 57 -8.07 -5.07 -4.63
N GLU A 58 -9.15 -5.80 -4.87
CA GLU A 58 -10.43 -5.26 -5.34
C GLU A 58 -10.35 -4.38 -6.60
N ALA A 59 -9.34 -4.64 -7.45
CA ALA A 59 -9.18 -3.96 -8.75
C ALA A 59 -10.41 -4.09 -9.66
N HIS A 60 -11.30 -5.05 -9.36
CA HIS A 60 -12.56 -5.28 -10.03
C HIS A 60 -13.58 -4.14 -9.85
N GLU A 61 -13.47 -3.33 -8.79
CA GLU A 61 -14.39 -2.21 -8.52
C GLU A 61 -14.19 -1.03 -9.48
N ARG A 62 -13.06 -0.97 -10.19
CA ARG A 62 -12.74 0.06 -11.19
C ARG A 62 -12.96 1.49 -10.69
N SER A 63 -12.53 1.77 -9.46
CA SER A 63 -12.52 3.12 -8.94
C SER A 63 -11.54 4.01 -9.73
N LEU A 64 -11.78 5.33 -9.77
CA LEU A 64 -10.88 6.27 -10.45
C LEU A 64 -9.45 6.21 -9.89
N ASN A 65 -9.31 6.04 -8.58
CA ASN A 65 -8.00 5.92 -7.94
C ASN A 65 -7.27 4.65 -8.40
N ILE A 66 -7.98 3.52 -8.48
CA ILE A 66 -7.43 2.25 -8.98
C ILE A 66 -6.96 2.42 -10.42
N ASP A 67 -7.77 3.03 -11.29
CA ASP A 67 -7.40 3.26 -12.69
C ASP A 67 -6.13 4.14 -12.81
N PHE A 68 -6.04 5.21 -12.03
CA PHE A 68 -4.83 6.05 -11.98
C PHE A 68 -3.61 5.28 -11.47
N LEU A 69 -3.77 4.51 -10.39
CA LEU A 69 -2.69 3.71 -9.82
C LEU A 69 -2.19 2.67 -10.83
N LEU A 70 -3.07 1.94 -11.50
CA LEU A 70 -2.69 0.95 -12.51
C LEU A 70 -1.97 1.60 -13.69
N GLY A 71 -2.47 2.75 -14.18
CA GLY A 71 -1.81 3.53 -15.22
C GLY A 71 -0.41 4.01 -14.80
N TYR A 72 -0.27 4.46 -13.55
CA TYR A 72 1.00 4.88 -12.99
C TYR A 72 2.00 3.72 -12.84
N LEU A 73 1.56 2.62 -12.23
CA LEU A 73 2.38 1.42 -12.01
C LEU A 73 2.82 0.81 -13.35
N ARG A 74 1.97 0.81 -14.37
CA ARG A 74 2.34 0.36 -15.72
C ARG A 74 3.53 1.12 -16.31
N GLN A 75 3.66 2.41 -16.01
CA GLN A 75 4.80 3.24 -16.40
C GLN A 75 6.00 3.08 -15.47
N LEU A 76 5.78 2.75 -14.20
CA LEU A 76 6.84 2.59 -13.21
C LEU A 76 7.58 1.25 -13.34
N LEU A 77 6.86 0.15 -13.60
CA LEU A 77 7.41 -1.22 -13.63
C LEU A 77 8.68 -1.36 -14.51
N PRO A 78 8.75 -0.81 -15.75
CA PRO A 78 9.98 -0.90 -16.55
C PRO A 78 11.20 -0.19 -15.95
N ARG A 79 10.98 0.76 -15.03
CA ARG A 79 12.02 1.55 -14.35
C ARG A 79 12.35 1.00 -12.96
N ARG A 80 11.64 -0.06 -12.56
CA ARG A 80 11.74 -0.72 -11.26
C ARG A 80 11.38 -2.21 -11.44
N PRO A 81 12.29 -2.99 -12.06
CA PRO A 81 12.09 -4.42 -12.26
C PRO A 81 12.10 -5.19 -10.94
#